data_AF-A0A815IGM4-F1
#
_entry.id   AF-A0A815IGM4-F1
#
_cell.length_a   1.000
_cell.length_b   1.000
_cell.length_c   1.000
_cell.angle_alpha   90.00
_cell.angle_beta   90.00
_cell.angle_gamma   90.00
#
_symmetry.space_group_name_H-M   'P 1'
#
loop_
_entity.id
_entity.type
_entity.pdbx_description
1 polymer ?
#
loop_
_entity_poly.entity_id
_entity_poly.type
_entity_poly.pdbx_seq_one_letter_code
_entity_poly.pdbx_strand_id
1 'polypeptide(L)'
;MTYQYFNRLQSIINEYSSTTSLVFAVIKCLCSSYSIEIIKKLEYNFSQNLNYGQILLLSTCPLYLKWYPSYYDPELFRQIPRILLSPFTEWLISCHSNSIIHCSKDVENILRRLNNALLRLIEWENVNISNQEFYNDYCRLVSKWSSLLSVILKHSSDDSNTISIKKMIAHNLYDFTLHTNVLDFMKTIPNLIPMLLQMADVQEDATQLHTYRCLGKLMSEIDIKIMANPNFVQHDQVKIELIKQNALPLLIRCIIEIEFDPIKVKPIVLEILLALSFNNDALLTLRQNINLMSTIRNLVNSTNSNKSNLQRAAEALL
;
A
#
# COMPACT_ATOMS: atom_id res chain seq x y z
N MET A 1 27.75 -7.45 23.99
CA MET A 1 26.48 -7.27 23.24
C MET A 1 26.60 -7.60 21.75
N THR A 2 27.73 -7.30 21.08
CA THR A 2 27.98 -7.61 19.65
C THR A 2 27.99 -9.11 19.30
N TYR A 3 28.50 -9.97 20.19
CA TYR A 3 28.60 -11.43 19.93
C TYR A 3 27.25 -12.15 19.92
N GLN A 4 26.31 -11.76 20.79
CA GLN A 4 24.93 -12.30 20.80
C GLN A 4 24.12 -11.84 19.58
N TYR A 5 24.40 -10.64 19.07
CA TYR A 5 23.77 -10.11 17.85
C TYR A 5 24.28 -10.85 16.61
N PHE A 6 25.60 -11.12 16.56
CA PHE A 6 26.22 -11.91 15.49
C PHE A 6 25.68 -13.34 15.46
N ASN A 7 25.56 -14.00 16.62
CA ASN A 7 24.99 -15.36 16.70
C ASN A 7 23.50 -15.41 16.33
N ARG A 8 22.71 -14.36 16.63
CA ARG A 8 21.31 -14.26 16.16
C ARG A 8 21.23 -14.04 14.65
N LEU A 9 22.06 -13.17 14.08
CA LEU A 9 22.13 -13.01 12.63
C LEU A 9 22.57 -14.32 11.95
N GLN A 10 23.55 -15.02 12.52
CA GLN A 10 24.01 -16.31 12.02
C GLN A 10 22.90 -17.37 12.11
N SER A 11 22.10 -17.41 13.18
CA SER A 11 20.98 -18.35 13.30
C SER A 11 19.87 -18.02 12.31
N ILE A 12 19.55 -16.73 12.11
CA ILE A 12 18.59 -16.26 11.10
C ILE A 12 19.07 -16.63 9.69
N ILE A 13 20.36 -16.42 9.38
CA ILE A 13 20.95 -16.80 8.09
C ILE A 13 20.91 -18.32 7.89
N ASN A 14 21.22 -19.11 8.93
CA ASN A 14 21.15 -20.57 8.88
C ASN A 14 19.71 -21.07 8.72
N GLU A 15 18.74 -20.48 9.42
CA GLU A 15 17.31 -20.77 9.23
C GLU A 15 16.88 -20.46 7.79
N TYR A 16 17.25 -19.31 7.24
CA TYR A 16 16.89 -18.96 5.86
C TYR A 16 17.53 -19.89 4.84
N SER A 17 18.79 -20.30 5.04
CA SER A 17 19.48 -21.27 4.17
C SER A 17 18.78 -22.64 4.14
N SER A 18 18.17 -23.06 5.24
CA SER A 18 17.39 -24.30 5.31
C SER A 18 16.02 -24.17 4.62
N THR A 19 15.42 -22.98 4.64
CA THR A 19 14.12 -22.69 4.00
C THR A 19 14.20 -22.43 2.49
N THR A 20 15.39 -22.20 1.93
CA THR A 20 15.58 -21.92 0.49
C THR A 20 14.98 -23.02 -0.40
N SER A 21 15.10 -24.29 0.01
CA SER A 21 14.52 -25.43 -0.72
C SER A 21 12.98 -25.36 -0.80
N LEU A 22 12.31 -24.96 0.28
CA LEU A 22 10.86 -24.78 0.34
C LEU A 22 10.43 -23.55 -0.47
N VAL A 23 11.17 -22.43 -0.37
CA VAL A 23 10.90 -21.22 -1.16
C VAL A 23 11.02 -21.51 -2.65
N PHE A 24 12.04 -22.25 -3.06
CA PHE A 24 12.20 -22.72 -4.43
C PHE A 24 11.00 -23.57 -4.89
N ALA A 25 10.56 -24.53 -4.07
CA ALA A 25 9.39 -25.33 -4.38
C ALA A 25 8.12 -24.47 -4.51
N VAL A 26 7.91 -23.51 -3.61
CA VAL A 26 6.77 -22.57 -3.64
C VAL A 26 6.79 -21.74 -4.92
N ILE A 27 7.94 -21.18 -5.31
CA ILE A 27 8.07 -20.37 -6.53
C ILE A 27 7.86 -21.22 -7.77
N LYS A 28 8.39 -22.45 -7.81
CA LYS A 28 8.17 -23.40 -8.92
C LYS A 28 6.68 -23.76 -9.06
N CYS A 29 5.99 -23.99 -7.95
CA CYS A 29 4.55 -24.22 -7.96
C CYS A 29 3.80 -22.98 -8.47
N LEU A 30 4.09 -21.80 -7.89
CA LEU A 30 3.45 -20.55 -8.26
C LEU A 30 3.65 -20.22 -9.75
N CYS A 31 4.82 -20.50 -10.31
CA CYS A 31 5.16 -20.28 -11.72
C CYS A 31 4.81 -21.46 -12.64
N SER A 32 4.04 -22.45 -12.18
CA SER A 32 3.62 -23.58 -13.00
C SER A 32 2.59 -23.20 -14.06
N SER A 33 2.50 -24.00 -15.14
CA SER A 33 1.43 -23.86 -16.14
C SER A 33 0.04 -23.94 -15.52
N TYR A 34 -0.13 -24.75 -14.47
CA TYR A 34 -1.38 -24.89 -13.75
C TYR A 34 -1.82 -23.57 -13.08
N SER A 35 -0.90 -22.82 -12.47
CA SER A 35 -1.20 -21.48 -11.94
C SER A 35 -1.70 -20.53 -13.02
N ILE A 36 -1.06 -20.54 -14.18
CA ILE A 36 -1.42 -19.70 -15.33
C ILE A 36 -2.83 -20.04 -15.81
N GLU A 37 -3.17 -21.33 -15.89
CA GLU A 37 -4.50 -21.79 -16.27
C GLU A 37 -5.58 -21.34 -15.27
N ILE A 38 -5.28 -21.37 -13.97
CA ILE A 38 -6.21 -20.89 -12.94
C ILE A 38 -6.40 -19.37 -13.07
N ILE A 39 -5.32 -18.60 -13.25
CA ILE A 39 -5.39 -17.14 -13.44
C ILE A 39 -6.29 -16.81 -14.63
N LYS A 40 -6.09 -17.46 -15.79
CA LYS A 40 -6.90 -17.23 -17.00
C LYS A 40 -8.38 -17.54 -16.82
N LYS A 41 -8.75 -18.33 -15.82
CA LYS A 41 -10.13 -18.74 -15.52
C LYS A 41 -10.68 -18.13 -14.23
N LEU A 42 -9.99 -17.17 -13.62
CA LEU A 42 -10.33 -16.68 -12.28
C LEU A 42 -11.71 -15.98 -12.26
N GLU A 43 -12.08 -15.28 -13.34
CA GLU A 43 -13.39 -14.59 -13.45
C GLU A 43 -14.59 -15.55 -13.33
N TYR A 44 -14.49 -16.77 -13.88
CA TYR A 44 -15.54 -17.79 -13.74
C TYR A 44 -15.78 -18.22 -12.29
N ASN A 45 -14.80 -17.96 -11.41
CA ASN A 45 -14.85 -18.32 -10.00
C ASN A 45 -15.18 -17.15 -9.08
N PHE A 46 -15.58 -15.99 -9.62
CA PHE A 46 -15.94 -14.84 -8.77
C PHE A 46 -17.10 -15.18 -7.82
N SER A 47 -18.07 -15.96 -8.28
CA SER A 47 -19.23 -16.42 -7.50
C SER A 47 -19.13 -17.88 -7.04
N GLN A 48 -18.11 -18.64 -7.48
CA GLN A 48 -17.93 -20.04 -7.12
C GLN A 48 -16.83 -20.19 -6.06
N ASN A 49 -16.94 -21.24 -5.24
CA ASN A 49 -15.87 -21.57 -4.29
C ASN A 49 -14.69 -22.18 -5.04
N LEU A 50 -13.55 -21.48 -4.99
CA LEU A 50 -12.27 -22.03 -5.43
C LEU A 50 -11.94 -23.27 -4.59
N ASN A 51 -11.33 -24.27 -5.21
CA ASN A 51 -10.87 -25.44 -4.47
C ASN A 51 -9.63 -25.09 -3.61
N TYR A 52 -9.37 -25.90 -2.59
CA TYR A 52 -8.25 -25.68 -1.67
C TYR A 52 -6.89 -25.61 -2.38
N GLY A 53 -6.69 -26.35 -3.47
CA GLY A 53 -5.46 -26.31 -4.25
C GLY A 53 -5.25 -24.95 -4.94
N GLN A 54 -6.30 -24.38 -5.51
CA GLN A 54 -6.28 -23.04 -6.12
C GLN A 54 -6.00 -21.95 -5.09
N ILE A 55 -6.66 -22.03 -3.92
CA ILE A 55 -6.44 -21.11 -2.80
C ILE A 55 -5.00 -21.23 -2.27
N LEU A 56 -4.51 -22.45 -2.06
CA LEU A 56 -3.13 -22.69 -1.63
C LEU A 56 -2.15 -22.04 -2.60
N LEU A 57 -2.33 -22.27 -3.90
CA LEU A 57 -1.40 -21.86 -4.93
C LEU A 57 -1.37 -20.35 -5.18
N LEU A 58 -2.53 -19.70 -5.26
CA LEU A 58 -2.61 -18.30 -5.66
C LEU A 58 -2.84 -17.33 -4.49
N SER A 59 -3.18 -17.83 -3.31
CA SER A 59 -3.34 -17.02 -2.10
C SER A 59 -2.23 -17.33 -1.10
N THR A 60 -2.10 -18.58 -0.68
CA THR A 60 -1.20 -18.92 0.44
C THR A 60 0.27 -18.88 0.06
N CYS A 61 0.64 -19.41 -1.11
CA CYS A 61 2.03 -19.38 -1.60
C CYS A 61 2.57 -17.95 -1.74
N PRO A 62 1.88 -16.99 -2.41
CA PRO A 62 2.31 -15.59 -2.43
C PRO A 62 2.44 -14.96 -1.04
N LEU A 63 1.54 -15.28 -0.11
CA LEU A 63 1.64 -14.79 1.27
C LEU A 63 2.87 -15.36 1.99
N TYR A 64 3.18 -16.65 1.80
CA TYR A 64 4.36 -17.27 2.38
C TYR A 64 5.64 -16.57 1.91
N LEU A 65 5.70 -16.25 0.61
CA LEU A 65 6.83 -15.54 0.03
C LEU A 65 7.05 -14.18 0.68
N LYS A 66 6.00 -13.51 1.19
CA LYS A 66 6.12 -12.23 1.92
C LYS A 66 7.11 -12.28 3.09
N TRP A 67 7.27 -13.44 3.75
CA TRP A 67 8.13 -13.61 4.92
C TRP A 67 9.58 -13.96 4.57
N TYR A 68 9.85 -14.33 3.32
CA TYR A 68 11.20 -14.58 2.85
C TYR A 68 11.76 -13.33 2.17
N PRO A 69 12.85 -12.74 2.69
CA PRO A 69 13.43 -11.55 2.08
C PRO A 69 14.02 -11.87 0.70
N SER A 70 13.59 -11.12 -0.33
CA SER A 70 13.99 -11.36 -1.72
C SER A 70 15.48 -11.18 -1.97
N TYR A 71 16.19 -10.42 -1.13
CA TYR A 71 17.63 -10.21 -1.26
C TYR A 71 18.48 -11.49 -1.05
N TYR A 72 17.93 -12.54 -0.42
CA TYR A 72 18.65 -13.80 -0.25
C TYR A 72 18.78 -14.61 -1.54
N ASP A 73 17.82 -14.49 -2.46
CA ASP A 73 17.89 -15.12 -3.78
C ASP A 73 17.10 -14.31 -4.83
N PRO A 74 17.69 -13.21 -5.33
CA PRO A 74 16.99 -12.31 -6.24
C PRO A 74 16.54 -12.97 -7.54
N GLU A 75 17.37 -13.83 -8.12
CA GLU A 75 17.10 -14.49 -9.40
C GLU A 75 15.89 -15.42 -9.29
N LEU A 76 15.76 -16.12 -8.17
CA LEU A 76 14.61 -16.96 -7.90
C LEU A 76 13.32 -16.13 -7.84
N PHE A 77 13.33 -14.96 -7.19
CA PHE A 77 12.16 -14.07 -7.14
C PHE A 77 11.85 -13.41 -8.49
N ARG A 78 12.85 -13.19 -9.36
CA ARG A 78 12.61 -12.65 -10.72
C ARG A 78 11.78 -13.59 -11.59
N GLN A 79 11.73 -14.88 -11.28
CA GLN A 79 10.92 -15.85 -12.03
C GLN A 79 9.43 -15.53 -11.94
N ILE A 80 8.97 -15.01 -10.80
CA ILE A 80 7.55 -14.73 -10.55
C ILE A 80 6.99 -13.73 -11.57
N PRO A 81 7.45 -12.47 -11.64
CA PRO A 81 6.93 -11.53 -12.64
C PRO A 81 7.27 -11.98 -14.06
N ARG A 82 8.44 -12.58 -14.30
CA ARG A 82 8.81 -13.07 -15.64
C ARG A 82 7.80 -14.05 -16.21
N ILE A 83 7.18 -14.87 -15.36
CA ILE A 83 6.25 -15.91 -15.77
C ILE A 83 4.80 -15.48 -15.62
N LEU A 84 4.47 -14.73 -14.56
CA LEU A 84 3.08 -14.45 -14.17
C LEU A 84 2.60 -13.04 -14.49
N LEU A 85 3.48 -12.06 -14.68
CA LEU A 85 3.07 -10.67 -14.87
C LEU A 85 2.19 -10.51 -16.11
N SER A 86 2.67 -10.96 -17.26
CA SER A 86 1.93 -10.87 -18.53
C SER A 86 0.60 -11.65 -18.47
N PRO A 87 0.56 -12.95 -18.07
CA PRO A 87 -0.71 -13.67 -17.96
C PRO A 87 -1.71 -13.04 -17.00
N PHE A 88 -1.25 -12.53 -15.85
CA PHE A 88 -2.11 -11.84 -14.89
C PHE A 88 -2.65 -10.53 -15.46
N THR A 89 -1.79 -9.77 -16.15
CA THR A 89 -2.15 -8.50 -16.79
C THR A 89 -3.17 -8.69 -17.90
N GLU A 90 -2.93 -9.64 -18.80
CA GLU A 90 -3.86 -9.99 -19.87
C GLU A 90 -5.23 -10.41 -19.33
N TRP A 91 -5.22 -11.29 -18.33
CA TRP A 91 -6.45 -11.72 -17.67
C TRP A 91 -7.20 -10.54 -17.04
N LEU A 92 -6.53 -9.73 -16.20
CA LEU A 92 -7.19 -8.63 -15.49
C LEU A 92 -7.77 -7.60 -16.46
N ILE A 93 -7.08 -7.31 -17.58
CA ILE A 93 -7.57 -6.42 -18.63
C ILE A 93 -8.84 -6.99 -19.26
N SER A 94 -8.83 -8.29 -19.60
CA SER A 94 -9.96 -8.97 -20.21
C SER A 94 -11.18 -9.11 -19.29
N CYS A 95 -10.97 -9.10 -17.96
CA CYS A 95 -12.03 -9.21 -16.98
C CYS A 95 -13.00 -8.02 -17.07
N HIS A 96 -14.31 -8.30 -17.08
CA HIS A 96 -15.31 -7.26 -17.17
C HIS A 96 -15.36 -6.45 -15.86
N SER A 97 -15.23 -5.13 -15.93
CA SER A 97 -15.01 -4.29 -14.75
C SER A 97 -16.15 -4.38 -13.72
N ASN A 98 -17.39 -4.63 -14.14
CA ASN A 98 -18.51 -4.80 -13.19
C ASN A 98 -18.50 -6.19 -12.51
N SER A 99 -17.87 -7.20 -13.10
CA SER A 99 -17.81 -8.54 -12.52
C SER A 99 -17.03 -8.53 -11.20
N ILE A 100 -16.03 -7.66 -11.08
CA ILE A 100 -15.16 -7.59 -9.89
C ILE A 100 -15.95 -7.29 -8.61
N ILE A 101 -17.07 -6.59 -8.73
CA ILE A 101 -17.93 -6.19 -7.60
C ILE A 101 -18.54 -7.40 -6.92
N HIS A 102 -18.65 -8.51 -7.64
CA HIS A 102 -19.20 -9.76 -7.17
C HIS A 102 -18.10 -10.78 -6.79
N CYS A 103 -16.84 -10.37 -6.71
CA CYS A 103 -15.77 -11.29 -6.34
C CYS A 103 -15.93 -11.78 -4.90
N SER A 104 -15.76 -13.08 -4.70
CA SER A 104 -15.66 -13.67 -3.36
C SER A 104 -14.42 -13.18 -2.62
N LYS A 105 -14.45 -13.30 -1.28
CA LYS A 105 -13.32 -12.96 -0.41
C LYS A 105 -12.04 -13.73 -0.76
N ASP A 106 -12.17 -14.97 -1.25
CA ASP A 106 -11.01 -15.77 -1.66
C ASP A 106 -10.38 -15.23 -2.93
N VAL A 107 -11.19 -14.83 -3.90
CA VAL A 107 -10.71 -14.15 -5.11
C VAL A 107 -10.06 -12.82 -4.77
N GLU A 108 -10.69 -11.98 -3.92
CA GLU A 108 -10.10 -10.72 -3.45
C GLU A 108 -8.71 -10.95 -2.82
N ASN A 109 -8.60 -11.96 -1.95
CA ASN A 109 -7.33 -12.35 -1.35
C ASN A 109 -6.29 -12.76 -2.38
N ILE A 110 -6.67 -13.54 -3.39
CA ILE A 110 -5.79 -13.93 -4.48
C ILE A 110 -5.30 -12.71 -5.24
N LEU A 111 -6.21 -11.80 -5.64
CA LEU A 111 -5.85 -10.59 -6.39
C LEU A 111 -4.86 -9.73 -5.63
N ARG A 112 -5.14 -9.46 -4.35
CA ARG A 112 -4.23 -8.69 -3.50
C ARG A 112 -2.85 -9.34 -3.36
N ARG A 113 -2.82 -10.65 -3.09
CA ARG A 113 -1.57 -11.35 -2.79
C ARG A 113 -0.72 -11.62 -4.04
N LEU A 114 -1.36 -11.90 -5.18
CA LEU A 114 -0.67 -11.97 -6.47
C LEU A 114 -0.14 -10.61 -6.88
N ASN A 115 -0.92 -9.54 -6.76
CA ASN A 115 -0.45 -8.20 -7.06
C ASN A 115 0.79 -7.86 -6.22
N ASN A 116 0.75 -8.09 -4.91
CA ASN A 116 1.91 -7.87 -4.04
C ASN A 116 3.13 -8.72 -4.44
N ALA A 117 2.94 -10.01 -4.76
CA ALA A 117 4.03 -10.88 -5.21
C ALA A 117 4.63 -10.45 -6.57
N LEU A 118 3.81 -9.91 -7.48
CA LEU A 118 4.28 -9.37 -8.76
C LEU A 118 5.06 -8.06 -8.58
N LEU A 119 4.72 -7.25 -7.58
CA LEU A 119 5.40 -5.97 -7.30
C LEU A 119 6.71 -6.14 -6.51
N ARG A 120 6.98 -7.32 -5.95
CA ARG A 120 8.23 -7.62 -5.22
C ARG A 120 9.51 -7.45 -6.03
N LEU A 121 9.47 -7.71 -7.33
CA LEU A 121 10.62 -7.45 -8.20
C LEU A 121 10.98 -5.97 -8.18
N ILE A 122 9.96 -5.12 -8.12
CA ILE A 122 10.16 -3.70 -8.14
C ILE A 122 10.64 -3.18 -6.77
N GLU A 123 10.27 -3.84 -5.66
CA GLU A 123 10.91 -3.61 -4.35
C GLU A 123 12.42 -3.93 -4.38
N TRP A 124 12.84 -4.88 -5.22
CA TRP A 124 14.23 -5.32 -5.33
C TRP A 124 15.09 -4.46 -6.28
N GLU A 125 14.56 -4.04 -7.44
CA GLU A 125 15.34 -3.31 -8.45
C GLU A 125 15.69 -1.86 -8.08
N ASN A 126 15.28 -1.36 -6.90
CA ASN A 126 15.32 0.06 -6.48
C ASN A 126 14.61 1.00 -7.46
N VAL A 127 13.50 1.59 -7.03
CA VAL A 127 12.84 2.82 -7.53
C VAL A 127 12.44 2.85 -9.02
N ASN A 128 13.30 2.47 -9.97
CA ASN A 128 13.04 2.39 -11.41
C ASN A 128 13.06 0.95 -11.94
N ILE A 129 11.99 0.57 -12.65
CA ILE A 129 11.96 -0.65 -13.46
C ILE A 129 12.79 -0.45 -14.72
N SER A 130 13.88 -1.19 -14.86
CA SER A 130 14.79 -1.05 -16.00
C SER A 130 14.33 -1.83 -17.25
N ASN A 131 13.55 -2.89 -17.06
CA ASN A 131 13.03 -3.71 -18.15
C ASN A 131 11.75 -3.08 -18.73
N GLN A 132 11.81 -2.69 -20.01
CA GLN A 132 10.70 -2.05 -20.72
C GLN A 132 9.43 -2.94 -20.81
N GLU A 133 9.59 -4.25 -20.96
CA GLU A 133 8.46 -5.18 -21.06
C GLU A 133 7.68 -5.20 -19.73
N PHE A 134 8.39 -5.34 -18.62
CA PHE A 134 7.79 -5.29 -17.29
C PHE A 134 7.14 -3.95 -17.02
N TYR A 135 7.83 -2.84 -17.32
CA TYR A 135 7.26 -1.50 -17.18
C TYR A 135 5.93 -1.35 -17.93
N ASN A 136 5.87 -1.80 -19.18
CA ASN A 136 4.65 -1.72 -19.99
C ASN A 136 3.49 -2.50 -19.34
N ASP A 137 3.73 -3.71 -18.85
CA ASP A 137 2.69 -4.50 -18.18
C ASP A 137 2.22 -3.87 -16.86
N TYR A 138 3.13 -3.30 -16.05
CA TYR A 138 2.71 -2.58 -14.85
C TYR A 138 1.88 -1.34 -15.18
N CYS A 139 2.24 -0.56 -16.21
CA CYS A 139 1.43 0.58 -16.67
C CYS A 139 0.02 0.14 -17.11
N ARG A 140 -0.09 -1.00 -17.78
CA ARG A 140 -1.40 -1.59 -18.15
C ARG A 140 -2.19 -2.01 -16.91
N LEU A 141 -1.56 -2.64 -15.92
CA LEU A 141 -2.20 -3.00 -14.65
C LEU A 141 -2.72 -1.78 -13.91
N VAL A 142 -1.89 -0.74 -13.75
CA VAL A 142 -2.28 0.53 -13.11
C VAL A 142 -3.48 1.15 -13.81
N SER A 143 -3.47 1.19 -15.15
CA SER A 143 -4.58 1.72 -15.94
C SER A 143 -5.87 0.93 -15.68
N LYS A 144 -5.77 -0.39 -15.60
CA LYS A 144 -6.92 -1.25 -15.30
C LYS A 144 -7.42 -1.06 -13.86
N TRP A 145 -6.54 -1.00 -12.86
CA TRP A 145 -6.92 -0.70 -11.47
C TRP A 145 -7.58 0.67 -11.34
N SER A 146 -7.11 1.67 -12.07
CA SER A 146 -7.73 3.01 -12.11
C SER A 146 -9.12 2.97 -12.76
N SER A 147 -9.31 2.16 -13.80
CA SER A 147 -10.63 1.92 -14.40
C SER A 147 -11.56 1.20 -13.42
N LEU A 148 -11.09 0.19 -12.69
CA LEU A 148 -11.87 -0.50 -11.66
C LEU A 148 -12.27 0.43 -10.52
N LEU A 149 -11.39 1.35 -10.12
CA LEU A 149 -11.70 2.41 -9.16
C LEU A 149 -12.87 3.29 -9.65
N SER A 150 -12.84 3.70 -10.93
CA SER A 150 -13.92 4.51 -11.50
C SER A 150 -15.28 3.80 -11.48
N VAL A 151 -15.27 2.46 -11.59
CA VAL A 151 -16.48 1.64 -11.55
C VAL A 151 -16.96 1.47 -10.11
N ILE A 152 -16.09 1.13 -9.17
CA ILE A 152 -16.49 0.91 -7.77
C ILE A 152 -16.98 2.20 -7.10
N LEU A 153 -16.46 3.37 -7.48
CA LEU A 153 -16.93 4.66 -6.95
C LEU A 153 -18.34 5.02 -7.43
N LYS A 154 -18.78 4.50 -8.58
CA LYS A 154 -20.17 4.67 -9.06
C LYS A 154 -21.15 3.77 -8.32
N HIS A 155 -20.66 2.74 -7.65
CA HIS A 155 -21.50 1.88 -6.80
C HIS A 155 -21.67 2.54 -5.44
N SER A 156 -22.89 3.02 -5.19
CA SER A 156 -23.27 3.72 -3.96
C SER A 156 -23.53 2.79 -2.77
N SER A 157 -23.40 1.47 -2.93
CA SER A 157 -23.59 0.54 -1.82
C SER A 157 -22.36 0.53 -0.91
N ASP A 158 -22.54 0.90 0.35
CA ASP A 158 -21.54 0.68 1.40
C ASP A 158 -21.72 -0.70 2.06
N ASP A 159 -22.07 -1.70 1.24
CA ASP A 159 -22.08 -3.08 1.70
C ASP A 159 -20.65 -3.56 1.99
N SER A 160 -20.55 -4.58 2.85
CA SER A 160 -19.26 -5.11 3.30
C SER A 160 -18.35 -5.57 2.16
N ASN A 161 -18.90 -6.02 1.03
CA ASN A 161 -18.12 -6.51 -0.10
C ASN A 161 -17.53 -5.34 -0.88
N THR A 162 -18.34 -4.32 -1.16
CA THR A 162 -17.93 -3.10 -1.85
C THR A 162 -16.83 -2.37 -1.07
N ILE A 163 -16.94 -2.29 0.26
CA ILE A 163 -15.89 -1.74 1.13
C ILE A 163 -14.59 -2.57 1.02
N SER A 164 -14.70 -3.90 1.04
CA SER A 164 -13.53 -4.79 0.92
C SER A 164 -12.82 -4.63 -0.44
N ILE A 165 -13.58 -4.45 -1.51
CA ILE A 165 -13.03 -4.20 -2.85
C ILE A 165 -12.40 -2.81 -2.95
N LYS A 166 -13.04 -1.76 -2.41
CA LYS A 166 -12.45 -0.42 -2.32
C LYS A 166 -11.09 -0.47 -1.61
N LYS A 167 -11.00 -1.19 -0.49
CA LYS A 167 -9.77 -1.43 0.27
C LYS A 167 -8.69 -2.13 -0.57
N MET A 168 -9.06 -3.20 -1.28
CA MET A 168 -8.14 -3.92 -2.17
C MET A 168 -7.58 -2.99 -3.27
N ILE A 169 -8.44 -2.21 -3.94
CA ILE A 169 -8.05 -1.29 -5.00
C ILE A 169 -7.12 -0.21 -4.45
N ALA A 170 -7.46 0.41 -3.31
CA ALA A 170 -6.62 1.41 -2.66
C ALA A 170 -5.22 0.87 -2.33
N HIS A 171 -5.15 -0.35 -1.78
CA HIS A 171 -3.89 -1.01 -1.47
C HIS A 171 -3.06 -1.27 -2.73
N ASN A 172 -3.67 -1.83 -3.77
CA ASN A 172 -2.97 -2.14 -5.02
C ASN A 172 -2.44 -0.87 -5.69
N LEU A 173 -3.24 0.19 -5.76
CA LEU A 173 -2.80 1.49 -6.29
C LEU A 173 -1.64 2.06 -5.47
N TYR A 174 -1.68 1.94 -4.15
CA TYR A 174 -0.59 2.39 -3.28
C TYR A 174 0.71 1.65 -3.57
N ASP A 175 0.67 0.33 -3.72
CA ASP A 175 1.87 -0.47 -3.99
C ASP A 175 2.56 0.00 -5.29
N PHE A 176 1.80 0.39 -6.31
CA PHE A 176 2.37 0.97 -7.55
C PHE A 176 3.07 2.32 -7.34
N THR A 177 2.62 3.14 -6.38
CA THR A 177 3.25 4.45 -6.09
C THR A 177 4.65 4.35 -5.49
N LEU A 178 5.07 3.15 -5.09
CA LEU A 178 6.41 2.91 -4.51
C LEU A 178 7.52 2.99 -5.56
N HIS A 179 7.19 3.10 -6.85
CA HIS A 179 8.12 3.03 -7.97
C HIS A 179 8.02 4.29 -8.83
N THR A 180 9.13 4.98 -9.07
CA THR A 180 9.12 6.34 -9.66
C THR A 180 8.62 6.36 -11.08
N ASN A 181 9.06 5.46 -11.95
CA ASN A 181 8.61 5.46 -13.34
C ASN A 181 7.12 5.08 -13.46
N VAL A 182 6.64 4.12 -12.66
CA VAL A 182 5.21 3.79 -12.61
C VAL A 182 4.40 4.92 -11.98
N LEU A 183 4.92 5.56 -10.93
CA LEU A 183 4.32 6.73 -10.28
C LEU A 183 4.22 7.91 -11.26
N ASP A 184 5.26 8.16 -12.06
CA ASP A 184 5.26 9.21 -13.07
C ASP A 184 4.23 8.91 -14.15
N PHE A 185 4.08 7.65 -14.57
CA PHE A 185 2.98 7.23 -15.41
C PHE A 185 1.61 7.45 -14.72
N MET A 186 1.45 7.09 -13.45
CA MET A 186 0.20 7.28 -12.70
C MET A 186 -0.23 8.75 -12.67
N LYS A 187 0.70 9.70 -12.58
CA LYS A 187 0.40 11.15 -12.65
C LYS A 187 -0.20 11.57 -13.99
N THR A 188 0.04 10.81 -15.06
CA THR A 188 -0.55 11.06 -16.38
C THR A 188 -1.98 10.52 -16.53
N ILE A 189 -2.45 9.69 -15.61
CA ILE A 189 -3.78 9.07 -15.69
C ILE A 189 -4.86 10.11 -15.40
N PRO A 190 -5.75 10.41 -16.37
CA PRO A 190 -6.80 11.40 -16.17
C PRO A 190 -7.72 10.99 -15.02
N ASN A 191 -8.13 11.98 -14.22
CA ASN A 191 -9.08 11.83 -13.12
C ASN A 191 -8.66 10.89 -11.97
N LEU A 192 -7.43 10.34 -11.97
CA LEU A 192 -6.99 9.46 -10.88
C LEU A 192 -7.00 10.18 -9.52
N ILE A 193 -6.47 11.41 -9.45
CA ILE A 193 -6.48 12.21 -8.22
C ILE A 193 -7.92 12.51 -7.74
N PRO A 194 -8.84 13.04 -8.58
CA PRO A 194 -10.25 13.18 -8.20
C PRO A 194 -10.91 11.90 -7.69
N MET A 195 -10.65 10.76 -8.32
CA MET A 195 -11.20 9.46 -7.86
C MET A 195 -10.63 9.05 -6.51
N LEU A 196 -9.33 9.25 -6.27
CA LEU A 196 -8.71 8.98 -4.98
C LEU A 196 -9.25 9.91 -3.88
N LEU A 197 -9.54 11.18 -4.19
CA LEU A 197 -10.18 12.09 -3.24
C LEU A 197 -11.57 11.59 -2.82
N GLN A 198 -12.40 11.12 -3.78
CA GLN A 198 -13.68 10.49 -3.45
C GLN A 198 -13.52 9.22 -2.62
N MET A 199 -12.47 8.43 -2.86
CA MET A 199 -12.19 7.22 -2.09
C MET A 199 -11.74 7.53 -0.65
N ALA A 200 -11.18 8.72 -0.39
CA ALA A 200 -10.78 9.14 0.95
C ALA A 200 -11.99 9.40 1.88
N ASP A 201 -13.16 9.68 1.32
CA ASP A 201 -14.39 9.91 2.10
C ASP A 201 -15.05 8.60 2.61
N VAL A 202 -14.56 7.44 2.16
CA VAL A 202 -15.03 6.13 2.62
C VAL A 202 -14.68 5.95 4.10
N GLN A 203 -15.68 5.66 4.93
CA GLN A 203 -15.55 5.47 6.38
C GLN A 203 -14.93 4.10 6.75
N GLU A 204 -13.74 3.79 6.22
CA GLU A 204 -12.95 2.62 6.58
C GLU A 204 -11.45 2.97 6.64
N ASP A 205 -10.87 2.85 7.83
CA ASP A 205 -9.53 3.37 8.15
C ASP A 205 -8.43 2.91 7.20
N ALA A 206 -8.44 1.64 6.78
CA ALA A 206 -7.38 1.10 5.93
C ALA A 206 -7.46 1.65 4.50
N THR A 207 -8.67 1.79 3.97
CA THR A 207 -8.95 2.41 2.66
C THR A 207 -8.49 3.86 2.67
N GLN A 208 -8.86 4.61 3.71
CA GLN A 208 -8.41 6.00 3.87
C GLN A 208 -6.88 6.09 3.94
N LEU A 209 -6.24 5.27 4.78
CA LEU A 209 -4.79 5.25 4.92
C LEU A 209 -4.07 4.99 3.60
N HIS A 210 -4.46 3.96 2.85
CA HIS A 210 -3.85 3.65 1.55
C HIS A 210 -4.11 4.76 0.53
N THR A 211 -5.31 5.33 0.53
CA THR A 211 -5.69 6.43 -0.35
C THR A 211 -4.87 7.69 -0.09
N TYR A 212 -4.72 8.10 1.17
CA TYR A 212 -3.88 9.25 1.53
C TYR A 212 -2.41 9.03 1.17
N ARG A 213 -1.91 7.80 1.33
CA ARG A 213 -0.56 7.45 0.89
C ARG A 213 -0.39 7.56 -0.63
N CYS A 214 -1.39 7.15 -1.42
CA CYS A 214 -1.38 7.37 -2.86
C CYS A 214 -1.34 8.86 -3.20
N LEU A 215 -2.25 9.64 -2.61
CA LEU A 215 -2.37 11.08 -2.86
C LEU A 215 -1.07 11.82 -2.52
N GLY A 216 -0.46 11.51 -1.37
CA GLY A 216 0.81 12.09 -0.95
C GLY A 216 2.00 11.76 -1.88
N LYS A 217 1.90 10.73 -2.73
CA LYS A 217 2.90 10.40 -3.76
C LYS A 217 2.59 11.04 -5.11
N LEU A 218 1.31 11.12 -5.47
CA LEU A 218 0.88 11.60 -6.79
C LEU A 218 0.88 13.12 -6.89
N MET A 219 0.48 13.81 -5.83
CA MET A 219 0.29 15.26 -5.85
C MET A 219 1.63 15.97 -5.66
N SER A 220 1.99 16.83 -6.59
CA SER A 220 3.12 17.76 -6.41
C SER A 220 2.71 18.95 -5.52
N GLU A 221 3.70 19.67 -5.01
CA GLU A 221 3.46 20.94 -4.31
C GLU A 221 2.71 21.95 -5.20
N ILE A 222 2.93 21.90 -6.52
CA ILE A 222 2.24 22.75 -7.50
C ILE A 222 0.79 22.26 -7.70
N ASP A 223 0.51 20.96 -7.73
CA ASP A 223 -0.87 20.44 -7.79
C ASP A 223 -1.65 20.84 -6.53
N ILE A 224 -0.98 20.78 -5.38
CA ILE A 224 -1.51 21.28 -4.09
C ILE A 224 -1.77 22.80 -4.16
N LYS A 225 -0.91 23.57 -4.83
CA LYS A 225 -1.04 25.04 -5.02
C LYS A 225 -2.01 25.45 -6.14
N ILE A 226 -2.17 24.68 -7.22
CA ILE A 226 -3.12 24.94 -8.32
C ILE A 226 -4.54 24.65 -7.86
N MET A 227 -4.73 23.63 -7.02
CA MET A 227 -5.96 23.48 -6.23
C MET A 227 -6.20 24.66 -5.27
N ALA A 228 -5.22 25.53 -5.03
CA ALA A 228 -5.28 26.69 -4.14
C ALA A 228 -5.50 28.05 -4.85
N ASN A 229 -5.94 28.08 -6.13
CA ASN A 229 -6.28 29.32 -6.87
C ASN A 229 -7.72 29.78 -6.52
N PRO A 230 -7.99 31.10 -6.33
CA PRO A 230 -9.02 31.65 -5.43
C PRO A 230 -10.47 31.62 -5.93
N ASN A 231 -10.80 30.79 -6.92
CA ASN A 231 -12.19 30.41 -7.18
C ASN A 231 -12.58 29.07 -6.53
N PHE A 232 -11.63 28.36 -5.91
CA PHE A 232 -11.89 27.20 -5.05
C PHE A 232 -10.98 27.26 -3.82
N VAL A 233 -11.51 26.76 -2.71
CA VAL A 233 -11.26 27.31 -1.38
C VAL A 233 -9.93 26.84 -0.77
N GLN A 234 -9.15 27.85 -0.33
CA GLN A 234 -8.09 27.92 0.68
C GLN A 234 -7.43 26.63 1.20
N HIS A 235 -6.10 26.71 1.36
CA HIS A 235 -5.21 25.83 2.14
C HIS A 235 -5.68 25.56 3.59
N ASP A 236 -6.65 26.36 4.06
CA ASP A 236 -7.36 26.16 5.30
C ASP A 236 -8.44 25.08 5.18
N GLN A 237 -9.02 24.78 4.02
CA GLN A 237 -10.08 23.79 3.89
C GLN A 237 -9.66 22.33 4.04
N VAL A 238 -8.45 21.88 3.70
CA VAL A 238 -8.01 20.51 4.02
C VAL A 238 -7.65 20.38 5.51
N LYS A 239 -7.10 21.46 6.10
CA LYS A 239 -6.89 21.54 7.55
C LYS A 239 -8.23 21.60 8.28
N ILE A 240 -9.16 22.40 7.78
CA ILE A 240 -10.54 22.55 8.26
C ILE A 240 -11.32 21.27 7.99
N GLU A 241 -11.10 20.49 6.93
CA GLU A 241 -11.82 19.23 6.68
C GLU A 241 -11.23 18.08 7.48
N LEU A 242 -9.91 18.02 7.69
CA LEU A 242 -9.33 17.13 8.70
C LEU A 242 -9.81 17.49 10.11
N ILE A 243 -10.05 18.77 10.41
CA ILE A 243 -10.64 19.24 11.67
C ILE A 243 -12.16 18.95 11.71
N LYS A 244 -12.93 19.18 10.63
CA LYS A 244 -14.39 18.95 10.53
C LYS A 244 -14.75 17.47 10.49
N GLN A 245 -13.92 16.64 9.85
CA GLN A 245 -14.04 15.18 9.86
C GLN A 245 -13.45 14.54 11.12
N ASN A 246 -13.03 15.36 12.10
CA ASN A 246 -12.56 14.90 13.40
C ASN A 246 -11.40 13.88 13.28
N ALA A 247 -10.44 14.14 12.37
CA ALA A 247 -9.28 13.29 12.15
C ALA A 247 -8.22 13.43 13.24
N LEU A 248 -8.23 14.54 14.01
CA LEU A 248 -7.25 14.83 15.06
C LEU A 248 -7.14 13.70 16.12
N PRO A 249 -8.25 13.20 16.70
CA PRO A 249 -8.21 12.06 17.61
C PRO A 249 -7.54 10.82 17.02
N LEU A 250 -7.79 10.49 15.75
CA LEU A 250 -7.19 9.33 15.08
C LEU A 250 -5.68 9.53 14.89
N LEU A 251 -5.27 10.71 14.40
CA LEU A 251 -3.86 11.05 14.24
C LEU A 251 -3.13 11.00 15.60
N ILE A 252 -3.77 11.46 16.67
CA ILE A 252 -3.23 11.39 18.03
C ILE A 252 -3.10 9.92 18.50
N ARG A 253 -4.11 9.08 18.27
CA ARG A 253 -4.06 7.64 18.58
C ARG A 253 -2.93 6.94 17.83
N CYS A 254 -2.74 7.24 16.54
CA CYS A 254 -1.65 6.71 15.74
C CYS A 254 -0.25 7.00 16.33
N ILE A 255 -0.10 8.11 17.06
CA ILE A 255 1.16 8.45 17.75
C ILE A 255 1.27 7.76 19.11
N ILE A 256 0.20 7.76 19.92
CA ILE A 256 0.22 7.26 21.31
C ILE A 256 0.21 5.74 21.36
N GLU A 257 -0.64 5.09 20.57
CA GLU A 257 -0.87 3.65 20.68
C GLU A 257 0.33 2.85 20.15
N ILE A 258 0.61 1.74 20.84
CA ILE A 258 1.74 0.85 20.53
C ILE A 258 1.47 -0.04 19.30
N GLU A 259 0.20 -0.18 18.92
CA GLU A 259 -0.26 -1.05 17.83
C GLU A 259 0.17 -0.52 16.45
N PHE A 260 0.42 0.78 16.34
CA PHE A 260 0.87 1.41 15.10
C PHE A 260 2.40 1.33 14.96
N ASP A 261 2.84 0.86 13.79
CA ASP A 261 4.25 0.70 13.45
C ASP A 261 5.02 2.04 13.62
N PRO A 262 5.98 2.11 14.56
CA PRO A 262 6.68 3.35 14.88
C PRO A 262 7.62 3.84 13.76
N ILE A 263 7.97 2.98 12.80
CA ILE A 263 8.87 3.29 11.70
C ILE A 263 8.08 3.67 10.45
N LYS A 264 6.92 3.05 10.21
CA LYS A 264 6.13 3.27 8.99
C LYS A 264 4.99 4.26 9.13
N VAL A 265 4.34 4.31 10.29
CA VAL A 265 3.11 5.10 10.48
C VAL A 265 3.42 6.41 11.19
N LYS A 266 4.14 6.34 12.31
CA LYS A 266 4.36 7.50 13.17
C LYS A 266 5.11 8.68 12.50
N PRO A 267 6.11 8.49 11.62
CA PRO A 267 6.75 9.62 10.93
C PRO A 267 5.77 10.39 10.05
N ILE A 268 4.97 9.68 9.26
CA ILE A 268 3.98 10.27 8.35
C ILE A 268 2.93 11.03 9.16
N VAL A 269 2.46 10.44 10.25
CA VAL A 269 1.46 11.09 11.11
C VAL A 269 2.03 12.33 11.79
N LEU A 270 3.30 12.32 12.23
CA LEU A 270 3.95 13.51 12.77
C LEU A 270 4.08 14.63 11.72
N GLU A 271 4.39 14.29 10.46
CA GLU A 271 4.42 15.28 9.37
C GLU A 271 3.03 15.89 9.11
N ILE A 272 1.97 15.08 9.16
CA ILE A 272 0.60 15.56 9.03
C ILE A 272 0.23 16.46 10.23
N LEU A 273 0.55 16.04 11.45
CA LEU A 273 0.30 16.83 12.66
C LEU A 273 1.06 18.16 12.63
N LEU A 274 2.30 18.16 12.13
CA LEU A 274 3.09 19.37 11.93
C LEU A 274 2.45 20.30 10.89
N ALA A 275 1.93 19.74 9.79
CA ALA A 275 1.20 20.53 8.80
C ALA A 275 -0.10 21.14 9.40
N LEU A 276 -0.77 20.41 10.30
CA LEU A 276 -1.97 20.87 11.01
C LEU A 276 -1.65 21.90 12.10
N SER A 277 -0.48 21.83 12.73
CA SER A 277 -0.08 22.76 13.79
C SER A 277 0.13 24.19 13.32
N PHE A 278 0.15 24.43 12.01
CA PHE A 278 0.07 25.79 11.45
C PHE A 278 -1.33 26.41 11.56
N ASN A 279 -2.36 25.66 11.98
CA ASN A 279 -3.67 26.18 12.38
C ASN A 279 -3.71 26.34 13.93
N ASN A 280 -4.11 27.52 14.42
CA ASN A 280 -4.05 27.84 15.84
C ASN A 280 -4.96 26.97 16.71
N ASP A 281 -6.16 26.61 16.24
CA ASP A 281 -7.11 25.78 17.00
C ASP A 281 -6.63 24.33 17.09
N ALA A 282 -6.11 23.79 15.99
CA ALA A 282 -5.48 22.48 15.97
C ALA A 282 -4.22 22.46 16.85
N LEU A 283 -3.37 23.48 16.76
CA LEU A 283 -2.18 23.61 17.60
C LEU A 283 -2.53 23.65 19.09
N LEU A 284 -3.57 24.42 19.47
CA LEU A 284 -4.08 24.46 20.85
C LEU A 284 -4.57 23.07 21.29
N THR A 285 -5.33 22.38 20.45
CA THR A 285 -5.85 21.04 20.75
C THR A 285 -4.71 20.02 20.92
N LEU A 286 -3.69 20.06 20.05
CA LEU A 286 -2.51 19.21 20.16
C LEU A 286 -1.72 19.50 21.44
N ARG A 287 -1.51 20.78 21.78
CA ARG A 287 -0.80 21.19 23.00
C ARG A 287 -1.56 20.86 24.29
N GLN A 288 -2.89 20.87 24.25
CA GLN A 288 -3.74 20.48 25.38
C GLN A 288 -3.76 18.95 25.61
N ASN A 289 -3.39 18.14 24.61
CA ASN A 289 -3.34 16.69 24.75
C ASN A 289 -2.04 16.25 25.48
N ILE A 290 -2.12 16.09 26.80
CA ILE A 290 -0.98 15.75 27.67
C ILE A 290 -0.29 14.45 27.23
N ASN A 291 -1.06 13.45 26.80
CA ASN A 291 -0.53 12.15 26.39
C ASN A 291 0.28 12.26 25.08
N LEU A 292 -0.22 13.03 24.11
CA LEU A 292 0.50 13.34 22.88
C LEU A 292 1.80 14.07 23.20
N MET A 293 1.74 15.16 23.97
CA MET A 293 2.92 15.99 24.26
C MET A 293 3.97 15.23 25.08
N SER A 294 3.56 14.36 26.01
CA SER A 294 4.45 13.45 26.72
C SER A 294 5.13 12.48 25.74
N THR A 295 4.37 11.89 24.82
CA THR A 295 4.89 10.98 23.79
C THR A 295 5.89 11.69 22.86
N ILE A 296 5.58 12.90 22.40
CA ILE A 296 6.46 13.73 21.56
C ILE A 296 7.76 14.03 22.31
N ARG A 297 7.71 14.49 23.57
CA ARG A 297 8.91 14.74 24.37
C ARG A 297 9.76 13.50 24.58
N ASN A 298 9.13 12.34 24.82
CA ASN A 298 9.84 11.08 24.96
C ASN A 298 10.51 10.65 23.64
N LEU A 299 9.88 10.94 22.49
CA LEU A 299 10.48 10.70 21.17
C LEU A 299 11.70 11.59 20.93
N VAL A 300 11.58 12.89 21.26
CA VAL A 300 12.68 13.86 21.14
C VAL A 300 13.86 13.51 22.05
N ASN A 301 13.58 13.06 23.27
CA ASN A 301 14.61 12.68 24.24
C ASN A 301 15.16 11.25 24.05
N SER A 302 14.66 10.48 23.08
CA SER A 302 15.11 9.12 22.87
C SER A 302 16.49 9.10 22.21
N THR A 303 17.48 8.51 22.88
CA THR A 303 18.88 8.45 22.43
C THR A 303 19.15 7.37 21.37
N ASN A 304 18.11 6.85 20.70
CA ASN A 304 18.26 5.78 19.73
C ASN A 304 18.57 6.34 18.33
N SER A 305 19.81 6.15 17.88
CA SER A 305 20.35 6.60 16.59
C SER A 305 19.55 6.16 15.35
N ASN A 306 18.69 5.15 15.46
CA ASN A 306 17.88 4.63 14.36
C ASN A 306 16.56 5.40 14.13
N LYS A 307 16.28 6.48 14.87
CA LYS A 307 15.02 7.23 14.81
C LYS A 307 15.17 8.70 14.36
N SER A 308 16.24 9.06 13.64
CA SER A 308 16.55 10.46 13.28
C SER A 308 15.40 11.22 12.61
N ASN A 309 14.64 10.58 11.70
CA ASN A 309 13.54 11.23 10.99
C ASN A 309 12.31 11.45 11.88
N LEU A 310 12.01 10.47 12.73
CA LEU A 310 10.92 10.55 13.70
C LEU A 310 11.21 11.62 14.76
N GLN A 311 12.46 11.71 15.21
CA GLN A 311 12.94 12.69 16.16
C GLN A 311 12.84 14.11 15.58
N ARG A 312 13.30 14.33 14.34
CA ARG A 312 13.16 15.62 13.64
C ARG A 312 11.70 16.06 13.49
N ALA A 313 10.80 15.15 13.11
CA ALA A 313 9.38 15.47 12.95
C ALA A 313 8.73 15.79 14.31
N ALA A 314 9.14 15.12 15.38
CA ALA A 314 8.68 15.38 16.75
C ALA A 314 9.23 16.72 17.30
N GLU A 315 10.48 17.06 17.01
CA GLU A 315 11.11 18.35 17.39
C GLU A 315 10.38 19.54 16.78
N ALA A 316 9.96 19.43 15.51
CA ALA A 316 9.26 20.50 14.82
C ALA A 316 7.87 20.82 15.41
N LEU A 317 7.30 19.92 16.22
CA LEU A 317 5.98 20.03 16.84
C LEU A 317 5.99 20.61 18.27
N LEU A 318 7.18 20.79 18.88
CA LEU A 318 7.33 21.38 20.22
C LEU A 318 7.40 22.91 20.14
#